data_AF-A0A6P0VBL8-F1
#
_entry.id   AF-A0A6P0VBL8-F1
#
_cell.length_a   1.000
_cell.length_b   1.000
_cell.length_c   1.000
_cell.angle_alpha   90.00
_cell.angle_beta   90.00
_cell.angle_gamma   90.00
#
_symmetry.space_group_name_H-M   'P 1'
#
loop_
_entity.id
_entity.type
_entity.pdbx_description
1 polymer ?
#
loop_
_entity_poly.entity_id
_entity_poly.type
_entity_poly.pdbx_seq_one_letter_code
_entity_poly.pdbx_strand_id
1 'polypeptide(L)'
;MTFDHHPLSEFVIEEQEDKRIEQATIYKDNLPDNSSVLPFVDSSRSVVSAIPEKRDYQKLTWFKKHIARFIIVQINPFAMSAESRKEDPYPVWDMSNYAAWFSYLSGNQGEIFNLTLKLQEIIKGFDFFKNERSGTAKILSLSFPHLGKEPYKLTEISDGQKALIALYTLIYCAPDEDYTLCIDEPENFLALPEIQPWLNALFDQYSEERSHGQAIIISHHPALINYLASSSGHWFERTDEGLIRLQRITHEQDGGLSLAKLIELGWIYDE
;
A
#
# COMPACT_ATOMS: atom_id res chain seq x y z
N MET A 1 22.93 -2.11 -2.40
CA MET A 1 21.83 -1.81 -3.35
C MET A 1 22.43 -1.55 -4.72
N THR A 2 21.86 -2.11 -5.78
CA THR A 2 22.29 -1.91 -7.16
C THR A 2 21.16 -1.36 -8.01
N PHE A 3 21.46 -0.57 -9.04
CA PHE A 3 20.52 -0.11 -10.06
C PHE A 3 21.17 -0.32 -11.43
N ASP A 4 20.50 -1.02 -12.35
CA ASP A 4 21.06 -1.45 -13.64
C ASP A 4 22.43 -2.13 -13.48
N HIS A 5 22.55 -3.05 -12.53
CA HIS A 5 23.80 -3.75 -12.18
C HIS A 5 24.95 -2.87 -11.64
N HIS A 6 24.72 -1.58 -11.40
CA HIS A 6 25.70 -0.69 -10.79
C HIS A 6 25.41 -0.54 -9.29
N PRO A 7 26.39 -0.74 -8.40
CA PRO A 7 26.20 -0.53 -6.97
C PRO A 7 25.93 0.95 -6.71
N LEU A 8 24.87 1.25 -5.98
CA LEU A 8 24.54 2.59 -5.47
C LEU A 8 24.95 2.75 -4.01
N SER A 9 24.86 1.67 -3.24
CA SER A 9 25.34 1.63 -1.86
C SER A 9 25.82 0.23 -1.50
N GLU A 10 26.86 0.17 -0.68
CA GLU A 10 27.41 -1.05 -0.12
C GLU A 10 27.67 -0.86 1.37
N PHE A 11 27.42 -1.91 2.14
CA PHE A 11 27.57 -1.90 3.59
C PHE A 11 28.51 -3.03 3.97
N VAL A 12 29.57 -2.66 4.68
CA VAL A 12 30.59 -3.60 5.15
C VAL A 12 30.70 -3.47 6.66
N ILE A 13 30.58 -4.61 7.34
CA ILE A 13 30.91 -4.76 8.76
C ILE A 13 32.23 -5.48 8.82
N GLU A 14 33.28 -4.81 9.31
CA GLU A 14 34.57 -5.43 9.56
C GLU A 14 34.84 -5.47 11.07
N GLU A 15 35.35 -6.61 11.56
CA GLU A 15 35.85 -6.73 12.92
C GLU A 15 37.38 -6.58 12.90
N GLN A 16 37.89 -5.51 13.52
CA GLN A 16 39.33 -5.31 13.73
C GLN A 16 39.59 -5.07 15.22
N GLU A 17 40.51 -5.86 15.79
CA GLU A 17 41.08 -5.64 17.13
C GLU A 17 40.03 -5.29 18.22
N ASP A 18 39.00 -6.13 18.37
CA ASP A 18 37.91 -5.96 19.35
C ASP A 18 37.00 -4.73 19.12
N LYS A 19 37.06 -4.11 17.93
CA LYS A 19 36.14 -3.06 17.50
C LYS A 19 35.42 -3.46 16.22
N ARG A 20 34.09 -3.39 16.28
CA ARG A 20 33.20 -3.50 15.12
C ARG A 20 33.21 -2.17 14.38
N ILE A 21 33.76 -2.17 13.18
CA ILE A 21 33.79 -1.01 12.29
C ILE A 21 32.70 -1.21 11.24
N GLU A 22 31.68 -0.36 11.29
CA GLU A 22 30.61 -0.35 10.29
C GLU A 22 30.86 0.79 9.31
N GLN A 23 31.03 0.44 8.04
CA GLN A 23 31.27 1.40 6.97
C GLN A 23 30.24 1.24 5.88
N ALA A 24 29.82 2.38 5.34
CA ALA A 24 28.94 2.41 4.20
C ALA A 24 29.59 3.17 3.06
N THR A 25 29.70 2.51 1.92
CA THR A 25 30.21 3.09 0.68
C THR A 25 29.03 3.53 -0.17
N ILE A 26 28.99 4.81 -0.52
CA ILE A 26 27.97 5.37 -1.41
C ILE A 26 28.63 5.71 -2.73
N TYR A 27 28.05 5.25 -3.82
CA TYR A 27 28.53 5.45 -5.17
C TYR A 27 27.78 6.59 -5.85
N LYS A 28 28.48 7.39 -6.65
CA LYS A 28 27.87 8.47 -7.44
C LYS A 28 27.18 7.91 -8.68
N ASP A 29 26.08 8.54 -9.08
CA ASP A 29 25.21 8.04 -10.17
C ASP A 29 25.93 7.87 -11.52
N ASN A 30 26.90 8.75 -11.82
CA ASN A 30 27.59 8.83 -13.12
C ASN A 30 29.05 8.36 -13.08
N LEU A 31 29.58 8.05 -11.89
CA LEU A 31 30.98 7.69 -11.67
C LEU A 31 31.04 6.60 -10.58
N PRO A 32 30.80 5.33 -10.92
CA PRO A 32 30.79 4.23 -9.95
C PRO A 32 32.16 4.01 -9.29
N ASP A 33 33.26 4.48 -9.87
CA ASP A 33 34.59 4.45 -9.23
C ASP A 33 34.79 5.57 -8.18
N ASN A 34 33.87 6.53 -8.11
CA ASN A 34 33.95 7.65 -7.17
C ASN A 34 32.94 7.41 -6.04
N SER A 35 33.45 6.88 -4.93
CA SER A 35 32.65 6.57 -3.76
C SER A 35 32.98 7.48 -2.58
N SER A 36 31.98 7.76 -1.76
CA SER A 36 32.16 8.39 -0.46
C SER A 36 31.94 7.34 0.63
N VAL A 37 32.95 7.12 1.46
CA VAL A 37 32.82 6.29 2.65
C VAL A 37 32.23 7.15 3.76
N LEU A 38 31.07 6.75 4.26
CA LEU A 38 30.46 7.34 5.44
C LEU A 38 30.74 6.46 6.65
N PRO A 39 31.29 7.03 7.74
CA PRO A 39 31.37 6.30 9.00
C PRO A 39 29.94 6.04 9.48
N PHE A 40 29.61 4.76 9.64
CA PHE A 40 28.30 4.32 10.06
C PHE A 40 28.35 3.96 11.54
N VAL A 41 27.52 4.62 12.36
CA VAL A 41 27.62 4.54 13.82
C VAL A 41 26.44 3.80 14.44
N ASP A 42 25.37 3.55 13.67
CA ASP A 42 24.12 3.01 14.17
C ASP A 42 23.55 1.93 13.25
N SER A 43 23.89 0.68 13.54
CA SER A 43 23.40 -0.54 12.86
C SER A 43 21.88 -0.68 12.85
N SER A 44 21.13 0.10 13.65
CA SER A 44 19.67 0.05 13.68
C SER A 44 19.01 0.89 12.58
N ARG A 45 19.78 1.70 11.85
CA ARG A 45 19.27 2.57 10.78
C ARG A 45 19.75 2.10 9.41
N SER A 46 19.02 2.48 8.37
CA SER A 46 19.51 2.30 7.00
C SER A 46 20.45 3.45 6.62
N VAL A 47 21.60 3.13 6.01
CA VAL A 47 22.51 4.11 5.40
C VAL A 47 21.78 5.05 4.44
N VAL A 48 20.77 4.53 3.72
CA VAL A 48 19.96 5.29 2.76
C VAL A 48 19.31 6.52 3.42
N SER A 49 18.98 6.43 4.71
CA SER A 49 18.37 7.55 5.45
C SER A 49 19.33 8.73 5.64
N ALA A 50 20.64 8.46 5.78
CA ALA A 50 21.68 9.44 6.05
C ALA A 50 22.21 10.15 4.79
N ILE A 51 21.76 9.74 3.60
CA ILE A 51 22.23 10.28 2.32
C ILE A 51 21.74 11.73 2.16
N PRO A 52 22.66 12.70 1.94
CA PRO A 52 22.29 14.08 1.67
C PRO A 52 21.74 14.22 0.25
N GLU A 53 20.70 15.04 0.08
CA GLU A 53 20.16 15.37 -1.24
C GLU A 53 21.19 16.19 -2.03
N LYS A 54 21.94 15.54 -2.92
CA LYS A 54 22.96 16.15 -3.78
C LYS A 54 22.79 15.68 -5.22
N ARG A 55 23.25 16.51 -6.16
CA ARG A 55 23.21 16.21 -7.61
C ARG A 55 23.93 14.92 -8.00
N ASP A 56 24.87 14.45 -7.19
CA ASP A 56 25.66 13.24 -7.47
C ASP A 56 24.95 11.94 -7.05
N TYR A 57 23.85 12.03 -6.29
CA TYR A 57 23.12 10.90 -5.67
C TYR A 57 21.61 10.96 -6.00
N GLN A 58 21.25 11.40 -7.20
CA GLN A 58 19.86 11.51 -7.65
C GLN A 58 19.14 10.16 -7.61
N LYS A 59 19.77 9.05 -8.00
CA LYS A 59 19.12 7.71 -7.96
C LYS A 59 18.76 7.29 -6.54
N LEU A 60 19.69 7.47 -5.58
CA LEU A 60 19.44 7.16 -4.17
C LEU A 60 18.46 8.15 -3.52
N THR A 61 18.54 9.43 -3.89
CA THR A 61 17.60 10.45 -3.44
C THR A 61 16.19 10.15 -3.94
N TRP A 62 16.06 9.75 -5.21
CA TRP A 62 14.81 9.31 -5.80
C TRP A 62 14.27 8.08 -5.07
N PHE A 63 15.07 7.03 -4.87
CA PHE A 63 14.66 5.83 -4.16
C PHE A 63 14.19 6.12 -2.72
N LYS A 64 14.94 6.96 -1.99
CA LYS A 64 14.56 7.41 -0.64
C LYS A 64 13.22 8.14 -0.64
N LYS A 65 13.00 9.06 -1.59
CA LYS A 65 11.74 9.80 -1.72
C LYS A 65 10.59 8.89 -2.13
N HIS A 66 10.85 7.91 -3.01
CA HIS A 66 9.85 6.95 -3.45
C HIS A 66 9.39 6.03 -2.31
N ILE A 67 10.33 5.45 -1.53
CA ILE A 67 9.97 4.66 -0.33
C ILE A 67 9.17 5.48 0.68
N ALA A 68 9.51 6.76 0.87
CA ALA A 68 8.78 7.62 1.79
C ALA A 68 7.31 7.87 1.37
N ARG A 69 6.95 7.54 0.12
CA ARG A 69 5.59 7.64 -0.42
C ARG A 69 4.84 6.30 -0.41
N PHE A 70 5.36 5.30 0.29
CA PHE A 70 4.66 4.02 0.43
C PHE A 70 3.46 4.19 1.37
N ILE A 71 2.29 3.81 0.90
CA ILE A 71 1.09 3.68 1.71
C ILE A 71 0.88 2.19 1.94
N ILE A 72 1.10 1.75 3.17
CA ILE A 72 1.07 0.32 3.52
C ILE A 72 -0.04 0.10 4.54
N VAL A 73 -1.04 -0.69 4.17
CA VAL A 73 -2.26 -0.86 4.96
C VAL A 73 -2.75 -2.31 4.98
N GLN A 74 -3.33 -2.68 6.12
CA GLN A 74 -4.15 -3.86 6.34
C GLN A 74 -5.45 -3.38 6.99
N ILE A 75 -6.52 -3.33 6.22
CA ILE A 75 -7.74 -2.64 6.65
C ILE A 75 -8.37 -3.39 7.83
N ASN A 76 -8.54 -2.72 8.97
CA ASN A 76 -9.24 -3.25 10.14
C ASN A 76 -10.48 -2.40 10.49
N PRO A 77 -11.67 -2.74 9.98
CA PRO A 77 -12.92 -2.01 10.22
C PRO A 77 -13.32 -1.86 11.69
N PHE A 78 -12.85 -2.77 12.56
CA PHE A 78 -13.13 -2.72 13.99
C PHE A 78 -12.31 -1.65 14.71
N ALA A 79 -11.14 -1.30 14.18
CA ALA A 79 -10.25 -0.30 14.76
C ALA A 79 -10.57 1.13 14.28
N MET A 80 -11.36 1.28 13.20
CA MET A 80 -11.70 2.57 12.60
C MET A 80 -12.59 3.41 13.53
N SER A 81 -12.03 4.49 14.07
CA SER A 81 -12.76 5.48 14.86
C SER A 81 -13.57 6.42 13.96
N ALA A 82 -14.76 6.82 14.40
CA ALA A 82 -15.54 7.90 13.79
C ALA A 82 -15.06 9.30 14.23
N GLU A 83 -14.32 9.39 15.33
CA GLU A 83 -13.89 10.65 15.91
C GLU A 83 -12.45 10.98 15.55
N SER A 84 -12.20 12.25 15.20
CA SER A 84 -10.86 12.80 14.97
C SER A 84 -10.63 14.05 15.81
N ARG A 85 -9.53 14.09 16.58
CA ARG A 85 -9.09 15.28 17.35
C ARG A 85 -8.04 16.11 16.64
N LYS A 86 -7.45 15.53 15.59
CA LYS A 86 -6.43 16.10 14.73
C LYS A 86 -6.66 15.60 13.31
N GLU A 87 -5.99 16.24 12.38
CA GLU A 87 -5.89 15.81 10.99
C GLU A 87 -4.58 15.06 10.82
N ASP A 88 -4.62 13.91 10.14
CA ASP A 88 -3.44 13.10 9.85
C ASP A 88 -3.25 13.02 8.33
N PRO A 89 -2.05 13.34 7.79
CA PRO A 89 -1.84 13.34 6.34
C PRO A 89 -1.80 11.94 5.71
N TYR A 90 -1.60 10.91 6.53
CA TYR A 90 -1.46 9.53 6.08
C TYR A 90 -2.28 8.57 6.94
N PRO A 91 -2.79 7.47 6.36
CA PRO A 91 -3.36 6.39 7.14
C PRO A 91 -2.26 5.67 7.94
N VAL A 92 -2.63 5.15 9.11
CA VAL A 92 -1.80 4.14 9.81
C VAL A 92 -2.08 2.75 9.24
N TRP A 93 -1.18 1.80 9.51
CA TRP A 93 -1.26 0.43 9.00
C TRP A 93 -2.65 -0.21 9.12
N ASP A 94 -3.30 -0.13 10.28
CA ASP A 94 -4.59 -0.77 10.53
C ASP A 94 -5.81 0.09 10.15
N MET A 95 -5.58 1.28 9.58
CA MET A 95 -6.59 2.28 9.23
C MET A 95 -7.41 2.82 10.42
N SER A 96 -6.97 2.60 11.66
CA SER A 96 -7.69 3.08 12.86
C SER A 96 -7.88 4.59 12.89
N ASN A 97 -6.97 5.35 12.27
CA ASN A 97 -7.03 6.80 12.14
C ASN A 97 -7.84 7.31 10.93
N TYR A 98 -8.66 6.48 10.28
CA TYR A 98 -9.37 6.86 9.05
C TYR A 98 -10.13 8.19 9.16
N ALA A 99 -10.86 8.47 10.24
CA ALA A 99 -11.55 9.76 10.39
C ALA A 99 -10.59 10.97 10.45
N ALA A 100 -9.41 10.81 11.03
CA ALA A 100 -8.38 11.85 11.05
C ALA A 100 -7.75 12.06 9.66
N TRP A 101 -7.52 10.96 8.94
CA TRP A 101 -7.04 10.99 7.57
C TRP A 101 -8.07 11.59 6.61
N PHE A 102 -9.32 11.16 6.66
CA PHE A 102 -10.43 11.76 5.92
C PHE A 102 -10.58 13.25 6.19
N SER A 103 -10.36 13.69 7.44
CA SER A 103 -10.40 15.11 7.80
C SER A 103 -9.31 15.93 7.10
N TYR A 104 -8.11 15.36 6.94
CA TYR A 104 -7.04 15.96 6.15
C TYR A 104 -7.40 16.00 4.66
N LEU A 105 -7.87 14.88 4.10
CA LEU A 105 -8.29 14.77 2.70
C LEU A 105 -9.44 15.70 2.34
N SER A 106 -10.32 16.03 3.30
CA SER A 106 -11.41 16.99 3.14
C SER A 106 -10.93 18.41 2.78
N GLY A 107 -9.63 18.70 2.92
CA GLY A 107 -9.02 19.92 2.37
C GLY A 107 -8.99 19.95 0.84
N ASN A 108 -8.91 18.80 0.17
CA ASN A 108 -9.02 18.68 -1.28
C ASN A 108 -10.46 18.31 -1.70
N GLN A 109 -11.29 19.32 -1.94
CA GLN A 109 -12.70 19.12 -2.26
C GLN A 109 -12.94 18.32 -3.55
N GLY A 110 -12.02 18.36 -4.51
CA GLY A 110 -12.16 17.66 -5.80
C GLY A 110 -12.08 16.14 -5.64
N GLU A 111 -11.06 15.65 -4.95
CA GLU A 111 -10.88 14.21 -4.68
C GLU A 111 -12.03 13.64 -3.86
N ILE A 112 -12.44 14.34 -2.79
CA ILE A 112 -13.56 13.91 -1.94
C ILE A 112 -14.88 13.90 -2.71
N PHE A 113 -15.09 14.84 -3.62
CA PHE A 113 -16.27 14.83 -4.48
C PHE A 113 -16.29 13.60 -5.39
N ASN A 114 -15.17 13.28 -6.06
CA ASN A 114 -15.06 12.10 -6.91
C ASN A 114 -15.25 10.79 -6.11
N LEU A 115 -14.63 10.70 -4.92
CA LEU A 115 -14.83 9.59 -3.99
C LEU A 115 -16.32 9.45 -3.61
N THR A 116 -16.98 10.56 -3.28
CA THR A 116 -18.39 10.55 -2.86
C THR A 116 -19.28 10.06 -4.00
N LEU A 117 -19.11 10.59 -5.21
CA LEU A 117 -19.85 10.11 -6.39
C LEU A 117 -19.65 8.61 -6.61
N LYS A 118 -18.40 8.13 -6.49
CA LYS A 118 -18.13 6.71 -6.69
C LYS A 118 -18.82 5.84 -5.63
N LEU A 119 -18.78 6.26 -4.37
CA LEU A 119 -19.41 5.53 -3.28
C LEU A 119 -20.94 5.55 -3.36
N GLN A 120 -21.57 6.57 -3.95
CA GLN A 120 -23.02 6.58 -4.21
C GLN A 120 -23.45 5.46 -5.17
N GLU A 121 -22.60 5.10 -6.13
CA GLU A 121 -22.87 4.00 -7.07
C GLU A 121 -22.78 2.62 -6.40
N ILE A 122 -21.94 2.49 -5.36
CA ILE A 122 -21.57 1.20 -4.77
C ILE A 122 -22.37 0.92 -3.50
N ILE A 123 -22.46 1.91 -2.61
CA ILE A 123 -23.12 1.77 -1.31
C ILE A 123 -24.55 2.25 -1.46
N LYS A 124 -25.47 1.29 -1.55
CA LYS A 124 -26.90 1.58 -1.73
C LYS A 124 -27.42 2.56 -0.68
N GLY A 125 -27.92 3.69 -1.16
CA GLY A 125 -28.57 4.72 -0.33
C GLY A 125 -27.61 5.67 0.37
N PHE A 126 -26.29 5.51 0.22
CA PHE A 126 -25.31 6.51 0.63
C PHE A 126 -25.48 7.77 -0.22
N ASP A 127 -25.36 8.93 0.40
CA ASP A 127 -25.46 10.23 -0.28
C ASP A 127 -24.17 11.04 -0.12
N PHE A 128 -23.78 11.40 1.10
CA PHE A 128 -22.57 12.18 1.33
C PHE A 128 -21.95 11.93 2.71
N PHE A 129 -20.68 12.29 2.85
CA PHE A 129 -19.97 12.35 4.13
C PHE A 129 -20.27 13.63 4.88
N LYS A 130 -20.44 13.52 6.19
CA LYS A 130 -20.58 14.63 7.12
C LYS A 130 -19.43 14.56 8.12
N ASN A 131 -18.56 15.56 8.11
CA ASN A 131 -17.41 15.63 9.01
C ASN A 131 -17.52 16.86 9.90
N GLU A 132 -18.40 16.78 10.90
CA GLU A 132 -18.82 17.93 11.70
C GLU A 132 -18.08 18.04 13.02
N ARG A 133 -17.83 19.29 13.43
CA ARG A 133 -17.21 19.56 14.73
C ARG A 133 -18.19 19.31 15.87
N SER A 134 -17.80 18.42 16.78
CA SER A 134 -18.46 18.17 18.05
C SER A 134 -17.46 18.45 19.19
N GLY A 135 -17.58 19.62 19.81
CA GLY A 135 -16.64 20.10 20.83
C GLY A 135 -15.21 20.25 20.29
N THR A 136 -14.28 19.45 20.82
CA THR A 136 -12.86 19.43 20.43
C THR A 136 -12.54 18.41 19.33
N ALA A 137 -13.50 17.59 18.91
CA ALA A 137 -13.31 16.58 17.88
C ALA A 137 -14.17 16.89 16.65
N LYS A 138 -13.83 16.32 15.49
CA LYS A 138 -14.75 16.15 14.37
C LYS A 138 -15.29 14.72 14.40
N ILE A 139 -16.55 14.55 14.02
CA ILE A 139 -17.21 13.25 13.91
C ILE A 139 -17.51 13.02 12.44
N LEU A 140 -16.94 11.94 11.90
CA LEU A 140 -17.22 11.45 10.57
C LEU A 140 -18.46 10.56 10.59
N SER A 141 -19.47 10.99 9.85
CA SER A 141 -20.74 10.31 9.65
C SER A 141 -21.09 10.23 8.16
N LEU A 142 -21.99 9.31 7.82
CA LEU A 142 -22.49 9.04 6.49
C LEU A 142 -24.00 9.30 6.44
N SER A 143 -24.43 10.08 5.45
CA SER A 143 -25.84 10.40 5.23
C SER A 143 -26.51 9.34 4.37
N PHE A 144 -27.70 8.90 4.79
CA PHE A 144 -28.59 7.98 4.05
C PHE A 144 -30.02 8.55 4.04
N PRO A 145 -30.32 9.56 3.18
CA PRO A 145 -31.53 10.36 3.26
C PRO A 145 -32.83 9.54 3.25
N HIS A 146 -32.87 8.46 2.47
CA HIS A 146 -34.05 7.58 2.35
C HIS A 146 -34.40 6.83 3.64
N LEU A 147 -33.49 6.75 4.61
CA LEU A 147 -33.74 6.13 5.91
C LEU A 147 -34.41 7.09 6.90
N GLY A 148 -34.55 8.38 6.57
CA GLY A 148 -35.23 9.38 7.41
C GLY A 148 -34.62 9.55 8.81
N LYS A 149 -33.36 9.17 8.97
CA LYS A 149 -32.61 9.18 10.24
C LYS A 149 -31.46 10.17 10.16
N GLU A 150 -30.96 10.55 11.34
CA GLU A 150 -29.68 11.24 11.46
C GLU A 150 -28.55 10.46 10.76
N PRO A 151 -27.51 11.15 10.26
CA PRO A 151 -26.34 10.51 9.67
C PRO A 151 -25.70 9.49 10.62
N TYR A 152 -25.38 8.31 10.10
CA TYR A 152 -24.72 7.24 10.86
C TYR A 152 -23.25 7.56 11.02
N LYS A 153 -22.71 7.49 12.23
CA LYS A 153 -21.26 7.57 12.45
C LYS A 153 -20.57 6.45 11.68
N LEU A 154 -19.29 6.66 11.32
CA LEU A 154 -18.49 5.61 10.70
C LEU A 154 -18.49 4.29 11.50
N THR A 155 -18.61 4.34 12.82
CA THR A 155 -18.68 3.15 13.68
C THR A 155 -20.03 2.43 13.65
N GLU A 156 -21.07 3.05 13.09
CA GLU A 156 -22.44 2.54 13.07
C GLU A 156 -22.83 1.85 11.75
N ILE A 157 -21.96 1.90 10.74
CA ILE A 157 -22.13 1.20 9.46
C ILE A 157 -21.47 -0.19 9.49
N SER A 158 -21.78 -1.05 8.52
CA SER A 158 -21.21 -2.41 8.48
C SER A 158 -19.69 -2.40 8.24
N ASP A 159 -19.01 -3.44 8.70
CA ASP A 159 -17.56 -3.55 8.53
C ASP A 159 -17.15 -3.65 7.05
N GLY A 160 -17.96 -4.32 6.23
CA GLY A 160 -17.78 -4.32 4.78
C GLY A 160 -17.93 -2.93 4.14
N GLN A 161 -18.89 -2.11 4.61
CA GLN A 161 -19.01 -0.72 4.14
C GLN A 161 -17.79 0.12 4.54
N LYS A 162 -17.30 0.00 5.77
CA LYS A 162 -16.07 0.68 6.21
C LYS A 162 -14.87 0.26 5.35
N ALA A 163 -14.73 -1.03 5.06
CA ALA A 163 -13.67 -1.56 4.22
C ALA A 163 -13.76 -1.02 2.77
N LEU A 164 -14.95 -1.03 2.16
CA LEU A 164 -15.15 -0.44 0.82
C LEU A 164 -14.79 1.05 0.80
N ILE A 165 -15.25 1.82 1.79
CA ILE A 165 -14.94 3.24 1.89
C ILE A 165 -13.43 3.45 1.96
N ALA A 166 -12.74 2.71 2.82
CA ALA A 166 -11.29 2.76 2.95
C ALA A 166 -10.57 2.44 1.61
N LEU A 167 -10.96 1.34 0.98
CA LEU A 167 -10.41 0.88 -0.30
C LEU A 167 -10.59 1.90 -1.43
N TYR A 168 -11.79 2.48 -1.57
CA TYR A 168 -12.03 3.51 -2.58
C TYR A 168 -11.34 4.84 -2.24
N THR A 169 -11.18 5.17 -0.96
CA THR A 169 -10.40 6.35 -0.55
C THR A 169 -8.93 6.23 -1.00
N LEU A 170 -8.35 5.02 -0.91
CA LEU A 170 -6.96 4.76 -1.33
C LEU A 170 -6.74 4.90 -2.85
N ILE A 171 -7.78 4.76 -3.67
CA ILE A 171 -7.73 4.94 -5.13
C ILE A 171 -7.95 6.41 -5.49
N TYR A 172 -8.99 7.02 -4.93
CA TYR A 172 -9.51 8.33 -5.37
C TYR A 172 -8.87 9.52 -4.65
N CYS A 173 -8.23 9.30 -3.50
CA CYS A 173 -7.56 10.33 -2.72
C CYS A 173 -6.08 9.99 -2.51
N ALA A 174 -5.53 9.19 -3.43
CA ALA A 174 -4.12 8.89 -3.44
C ALA A 174 -3.30 10.11 -3.86
N PRO A 175 -2.04 10.25 -3.42
CA PRO A 175 -1.20 11.37 -3.83
C PRO A 175 -0.99 11.42 -5.36
N ASP A 176 -0.94 12.62 -5.93
CA ASP A 176 -0.64 12.85 -7.36
C ASP A 176 0.84 12.52 -7.74
N GLU A 177 1.71 12.24 -6.77
CA GLU A 177 3.13 11.93 -6.99
C GLU A 177 3.39 10.42 -7.01
N ASP A 178 4.43 9.97 -7.73
CA ASP A 178 4.90 8.56 -7.77
C ASP A 178 4.88 7.85 -6.39
N TYR A 179 3.78 7.14 -6.10
CA TYR A 179 3.51 6.45 -4.83
C TYR A 179 3.37 4.94 -5.03
N THR A 180 3.57 4.19 -3.95
CA THR A 180 3.35 2.75 -3.94
C THR A 180 2.31 2.40 -2.91
N LEU A 181 1.20 1.81 -3.37
CA LEU A 181 0.10 1.34 -2.54
C LEU A 181 0.28 -0.15 -2.25
N CYS A 182 0.53 -0.49 -1.00
CA CYS A 182 0.65 -1.87 -0.52
C CYS A 182 -0.56 -2.21 0.33
N ILE A 183 -1.40 -3.14 -0.12
CA ILE A 183 -2.62 -3.54 0.60
C ILE A 183 -2.55 -5.03 0.92
N ASP A 184 -2.69 -5.34 2.20
CA ASP A 184 -2.75 -6.70 2.72
C ASP A 184 -4.21 -7.14 2.92
N GLU A 185 -4.60 -8.23 2.25
CA GLU A 185 -5.92 -8.88 2.33
C GLU A 185 -7.10 -7.91 2.15
N PRO A 186 -7.18 -7.13 1.04
CA PRO A 186 -8.24 -6.15 0.80
C PRO A 186 -9.67 -6.73 0.86
N GLU A 187 -9.82 -8.02 0.59
CA GLU A 187 -11.08 -8.76 0.50
C GLU A 187 -11.63 -9.24 1.85
N ASN A 188 -10.86 -9.18 2.94
CA ASN A 188 -11.15 -9.90 4.20
C ASN A 188 -12.55 -9.62 4.81
N PHE A 189 -13.16 -8.48 4.50
CA PHE A 189 -14.48 -8.06 5.00
C PHE A 189 -15.57 -7.96 3.92
N LEU A 190 -15.26 -8.39 2.69
CA LEU A 190 -16.07 -8.14 1.51
C LEU A 190 -16.50 -9.44 0.84
N ALA A 191 -17.72 -9.45 0.32
CA ALA A 191 -18.14 -10.49 -0.59
C ALA A 191 -17.45 -10.32 -1.96
N LEU A 192 -17.33 -11.43 -2.69
CA LEU A 192 -16.75 -11.44 -4.04
C LEU A 192 -17.32 -10.38 -5.00
N PRO A 193 -18.66 -10.19 -5.09
CA PRO A 193 -19.22 -9.14 -5.95
C PRO A 193 -18.90 -7.72 -5.51
N GLU A 194 -18.51 -7.52 -4.25
CA GLU A 194 -18.17 -6.21 -3.69
C GLU A 194 -16.71 -5.83 -3.97
N ILE A 195 -15.77 -6.79 -3.88
CA ILE A 195 -14.35 -6.53 -4.13
C ILE A 195 -13.99 -6.47 -5.63
N GLN A 196 -14.68 -7.25 -6.48
CA GLN A 196 -14.32 -7.33 -7.91
C GLN A 196 -14.37 -5.98 -8.65
N PRO A 197 -15.40 -5.12 -8.47
CA PRO A 197 -15.43 -3.80 -9.09
C PRO A 197 -14.29 -2.90 -8.62
N TRP A 198 -13.84 -3.04 -7.37
CA TRP A 198 -12.72 -2.29 -6.84
C TRP A 198 -11.38 -2.75 -7.46
N LEU A 199 -11.18 -4.06 -7.63
CA LEU A 199 -10.00 -4.61 -8.31
C LEU A 199 -9.88 -4.10 -9.75
N ASN A 200 -11.00 -4.04 -10.48
CA ASN A 200 -11.02 -3.49 -11.83
C ASN A 200 -10.65 -2.00 -11.82
N ALA A 201 -11.20 -1.21 -10.89
CA ALA A 201 -10.87 0.21 -10.77
C ALA A 201 -9.38 0.43 -10.42
N LEU A 202 -8.82 -0.42 -9.56
CA LEU A 202 -7.38 -0.41 -9.27
C LEU A 202 -6.58 -0.76 -10.53
N PHE A 203 -6.96 -1.81 -11.26
CA PHE A 203 -6.23 -2.19 -12.47
C PHE A 203 -6.28 -1.08 -13.54
N ASP A 204 -7.44 -0.49 -13.77
CA ASP A 204 -7.62 0.60 -14.73
C ASP A 204 -6.75 1.82 -14.36
N GLN A 205 -6.68 2.18 -13.07
CA GLN A 205 -5.85 3.31 -12.62
C GLN A 205 -4.34 3.08 -12.80
N TYR A 206 -3.87 1.83 -12.65
CA TYR A 206 -2.43 1.54 -12.62
C TYR A 206 -1.90 0.91 -13.92
N SER A 207 -2.77 0.44 -14.82
CA SER A 207 -2.37 -0.19 -16.10
C SER A 207 -2.09 0.79 -17.23
N GLU A 208 -2.47 2.07 -17.11
CA GLU A 208 -2.16 3.07 -18.13
C GLU A 208 -0.65 3.36 -18.21
N GLU A 209 -0.09 3.49 -19.42
CA GLU A 209 1.34 3.81 -19.65
C GLU A 209 1.81 5.13 -19.00
N ARG A 210 0.87 5.93 -18.47
CA ARG A 210 1.10 7.18 -17.75
C ARG A 210 0.70 7.13 -16.27
N SER A 211 0.42 5.95 -15.71
CA SER A 211 0.12 5.85 -14.29
C SER A 211 1.33 6.26 -13.47
N HIS A 212 1.13 7.19 -12.54
CA HIS A 212 2.15 7.69 -11.62
C HIS A 212 2.19 6.85 -10.33
N GLY A 213 1.99 5.52 -10.42
CA GLY A 213 1.85 4.71 -9.21
C GLY A 213 2.13 3.24 -9.42
N GLN A 214 2.38 2.55 -8.31
CA GLN A 214 2.48 1.09 -8.25
C GLN A 214 1.54 0.56 -7.17
N ALA A 215 0.84 -0.54 -7.44
CA ALA A 215 0.05 -1.26 -6.44
C ALA A 215 0.64 -2.65 -6.19
N ILE A 216 0.73 -3.04 -4.92
CA ILE A 216 1.13 -4.37 -4.45
C ILE A 216 0.00 -4.89 -3.58
N ILE A 217 -0.59 -6.03 -3.97
CA ILE A 217 -1.67 -6.67 -3.23
C ILE A 217 -1.17 -8.01 -2.71
N ILE A 218 -1.42 -8.26 -1.42
CA ILE A 218 -1.24 -9.57 -0.79
C ILE A 218 -2.64 -10.14 -0.55
N SER A 219 -2.86 -11.38 -0.99
CA SER A 219 -4.18 -12.03 -0.88
C SER A 219 -4.02 -13.55 -0.94
N HIS A 220 -4.80 -14.25 -0.13
CA HIS A 220 -5.00 -15.70 -0.25
C HIS A 220 -6.26 -16.07 -1.04
N HIS A 221 -7.05 -15.09 -1.48
CA HIS A 221 -8.36 -15.34 -2.07
C HIS A 221 -8.25 -15.83 -3.53
N PRO A 222 -8.85 -17.00 -3.87
CA PRO A 222 -8.74 -17.62 -5.18
C PRO A 222 -9.06 -16.71 -6.37
N ALA A 223 -10.11 -15.89 -6.24
CA ALA A 223 -10.49 -14.95 -7.30
C ALA A 223 -9.43 -13.87 -7.57
N LEU A 224 -8.81 -13.30 -6.53
CA LEU A 224 -7.77 -12.27 -6.69
C LEU A 224 -6.51 -12.89 -7.30
N ILE A 225 -6.12 -14.06 -6.83
CA ILE A 225 -5.02 -14.84 -7.39
C ILE A 225 -5.27 -15.11 -8.88
N ASN A 226 -6.43 -15.68 -9.22
CA ASN A 226 -6.76 -16.00 -10.61
C ASN A 226 -6.82 -14.75 -11.50
N TYR A 227 -7.22 -13.60 -10.94
CA TYR A 227 -7.36 -12.34 -11.67
C TYR A 227 -6.01 -11.64 -11.89
N LEU A 228 -5.17 -11.52 -10.86
CA LEU A 228 -3.95 -10.70 -10.90
C LEU A 228 -2.68 -11.50 -11.18
N ALA A 229 -2.56 -12.70 -10.62
CA ALA A 229 -1.28 -13.37 -10.52
C ALA A 229 -0.75 -13.90 -11.86
N SER A 230 -1.63 -14.08 -12.86
CA SER A 230 -1.23 -14.43 -14.23
C SER A 230 -0.41 -13.34 -14.93
N SER A 231 -0.57 -12.08 -14.53
CA SER A 231 0.10 -10.93 -15.16
C SER A 231 1.41 -10.55 -14.47
N SER A 232 1.42 -10.53 -13.13
CA SER A 232 2.51 -9.99 -12.31
C SER A 232 2.70 -10.71 -10.98
N GLY A 233 2.13 -11.92 -10.85
CA GLY A 233 2.10 -12.67 -9.60
C GLY A 233 3.47 -13.13 -9.13
N HIS A 234 3.66 -13.04 -7.82
CA HIS A 234 4.81 -13.58 -7.12
C HIS A 234 4.30 -14.49 -5.99
N TRP A 235 4.80 -15.73 -5.98
CA TRP A 235 4.49 -16.72 -4.97
C TRP A 235 5.58 -16.73 -3.90
N PHE A 236 5.17 -16.64 -2.64
CA PHE A 236 6.03 -16.75 -1.48
C PHE A 236 5.70 -18.06 -0.77
N GLU A 237 6.67 -18.95 -0.68
CA GLU A 237 6.51 -20.25 -0.02
C GLU A 237 7.50 -20.37 1.13
N ARG A 238 7.04 -20.91 2.27
CA ARG A 238 7.93 -21.30 3.35
C ARG A 238 8.30 -22.76 3.20
N THR A 239 9.59 -23.04 3.06
CA THR A 239 10.09 -24.42 2.98
C THR A 239 10.17 -25.06 4.38
N ASP A 240 10.35 -26.38 4.42
CA ASP A 240 10.50 -27.15 5.67
C ASP A 240 11.70 -26.68 6.50
N GLU A 241 12.73 -26.10 5.87
CA GLU A 241 13.87 -25.50 6.55
C GLU A 241 13.56 -24.13 7.17
N GLY A 242 12.32 -23.65 7.03
CA GLY A 242 11.84 -22.37 7.55
C GLY A 242 12.24 -21.15 6.72
N LEU A 243 12.90 -21.35 5.57
CA LEU A 243 13.28 -20.30 4.64
C LEU A 243 12.10 -19.92 3.74
N ILE A 244 12.02 -18.64 3.35
CA ILE A 244 11.03 -18.17 2.39
C ILE A 244 11.66 -18.18 0.99
N ARG A 245 11.04 -18.87 0.04
CA ARG A 245 11.39 -18.83 -1.38
C ARG A 245 10.41 -17.94 -2.13
N LEU A 246 10.94 -17.17 -3.06
CA LEU A 246 10.20 -16.32 -3.98
C LEU A 246 10.24 -16.95 -5.37
N GLN A 247 9.08 -17.17 -5.97
CA GLN A 247 8.98 -17.64 -7.34
C GLN A 247 8.01 -16.75 -8.12
N ARG A 248 8.39 -16.40 -9.35
CA ARG A 248 7.48 -15.67 -10.25
C ARG A 248 6.46 -16.65 -10.79
N ILE A 249 5.20 -16.25 -10.80
CA ILE A 249 4.14 -17.04 -11.42
C ILE A 249 4.26 -16.85 -12.93
N THR A 250 4.82 -17.86 -13.59
CA THR A 250 4.94 -17.94 -15.04
C THR A 250 3.79 -18.78 -15.55
N HIS A 251 2.81 -18.14 -16.17
CA HIS A 251 1.64 -18.83 -16.66
C HIS A 251 2.01 -19.65 -17.90
N GLU A 252 2.21 -20.96 -17.76
CA GLU A 252 2.19 -21.90 -18.89
C GLU A 252 1.03 -22.87 -18.70
N GLN A 253 0.05 -22.77 -19.60
CA GLN A 253 -1.19 -23.55 -19.60
C GLN A 253 -0.93 -24.99 -20.05
N ASP A 254 -1.68 -25.95 -19.49
CA ASP A 254 -2.17 -27.14 -20.24
C ASP A 254 -3.23 -27.98 -19.48
N GLY A 255 -3.42 -27.80 -18.17
CA GLY A 255 -4.26 -28.69 -17.34
C GLY A 255 -5.73 -28.31 -17.13
N GLY A 256 -6.21 -27.17 -17.64
CA GLY A 256 -7.60 -26.69 -17.46
C GLY A 256 -8.00 -26.25 -16.04
N LEU A 257 -7.10 -26.34 -15.06
CA LEU A 257 -7.31 -25.89 -13.68
C LEU A 257 -6.94 -24.40 -13.52
N SER A 258 -7.68 -23.69 -12.65
CA SER A 258 -7.34 -22.31 -12.29
C SER A 258 -6.08 -22.25 -11.42
N LEU A 259 -5.32 -21.16 -11.49
CA LEU A 259 -4.11 -20.95 -10.70
C LEU A 259 -4.32 -21.12 -9.19
N ALA A 260 -5.38 -20.56 -8.64
CA ALA A 260 -5.73 -20.75 -7.24
C ALA A 260 -5.97 -22.21 -6.87
N LYS A 261 -6.49 -23.01 -7.80
CA LYS A 261 -6.67 -24.45 -7.60
C LYS A 261 -5.34 -25.19 -7.63
N LEU A 262 -4.40 -24.78 -8.47
CA LEU A 262 -3.03 -25.30 -8.46
C LEU A 262 -2.34 -25.00 -7.12
N ILE A 263 -2.48 -23.77 -6.61
CA ILE A 263 -1.95 -23.39 -5.29
C ILE A 263 -2.61 -24.21 -4.17
N GLU A 264 -3.94 -24.36 -4.20
CA GLU A 264 -4.68 -25.16 -3.21
C GLU A 264 -4.20 -26.63 -3.20
N LEU A 265 -3.85 -27.17 -4.36
CA LEU A 265 -3.36 -28.54 -4.51
C LEU A 265 -1.85 -28.69 -4.24
N GLY A 266 -1.11 -27.58 -4.11
CA GLY A 266 0.35 -27.58 -4.03
C GLY A 266 1.07 -27.74 -5.37
N TRP A 267 0.34 -27.85 -6.49
CA TRP A 267 0.86 -28.25 -7.80
C TRP A 267 1.38 -27.10 -8.66
N ILE A 268 1.51 -25.89 -8.11
CA ILE A 268 1.91 -24.71 -8.91
C ILE A 268 3.33 -24.83 -9.48
N TYR A 269 4.20 -25.63 -8.84
CA TYR A 269 5.57 -25.91 -9.28
C TYR A 269 5.99 -27.37 -9.07
N ASP A 270 5.03 -28.29 -8.91
CA ASP A 270 5.33 -29.72 -8.92
C ASP A 270 5.59 -30.16 -10.37
N GLU A 271 6.78 -30.71 -10.64
CA GLU A 271 7.10 -31.44 -11.90
C GLU A 271 6.44 -32.82 -11.95
#